data_AF-A0A3M7LJS7-F1
#
_entry.id   AF-A0A3M7LJS7-F1
#
_cell.length_a   1.000
_cell.length_b   1.000
_cell.length_c   1.000
_cell.angle_alpha   90.00
_cell.angle_beta   90.00
_cell.angle_gamma   90.00
#
_symmetry.space_group_name_H-M   'P 1'
#
loop_
_entity.id
_entity.type
_entity.pdbx_description
1 polymer ?
#
loop_
_entity_poly.entity_id
_entity_poly.type
_entity_poly.pdbx_seq_one_letter_code
_entity_poly.pdbx_strand_id
1 'polypeptide(L)'
;MNINALREIIENHEHLLVERAQSMGLEEQSVRAAALIVDDRGYDALVGRQIWVFDNAVRPLIEDVSCDGYQGLFGEDQNECPNILEDDDLVECYQNESFLCEACQGNANSDSAARDSFMRE
;
A
#
# COMPACT_ATOMS: atom_id res chain seq x y z
N MET A 1 9.60 7.50 4.02
CA MET A 1 8.62 7.59 5.14
C MET A 1 7.58 8.64 4.83
N ASN A 2 6.57 8.21 4.10
CA ASN A 2 5.41 9.04 3.77
C ASN A 2 4.40 9.09 4.94
N ILE A 3 4.43 10.18 5.71
CA ILE A 3 3.50 10.37 6.85
C ILE A 3 2.06 10.57 6.36
N ASN A 4 1.87 11.12 5.15
CA ASN A 4 0.52 11.27 4.59
C ASN A 4 -0.12 9.89 4.30
N ALA A 5 0.65 8.96 3.73
CA ALA A 5 0.18 7.58 3.50
C ALA A 5 -0.14 6.88 4.82
N LEU A 6 0.72 7.07 5.84
CA LEU A 6 0.47 6.55 7.18
C LEU A 6 -0.86 7.06 7.75
N ARG A 7 -1.13 8.37 7.64
CA ARG A 7 -2.36 8.97 8.14
C ARG A 7 -3.59 8.46 7.40
N GLU A 8 -3.50 8.32 6.09
CA GLU A 8 -4.55 7.72 5.26
C GLU A 8 -4.88 6.29 5.71
N ILE A 9 -3.84 5.50 6.01
CA ILE A 9 -4.01 4.12 6.51
C ILE A 9 -4.66 4.12 7.90
N ILE A 10 -4.27 5.03 8.79
CA ILE A 10 -4.86 5.12 10.13
C ILE A 10 -6.33 5.53 10.08
N GLU A 11 -6.69 6.49 9.22
CA GLU A 11 -8.04 7.05 9.13
C GLU A 11 -9.00 6.20 8.29
N ASN A 12 -8.57 5.66 7.15
CA ASN A 12 -9.42 4.94 6.21
C ASN A 12 -9.15 3.43 6.16
N HIS A 13 -7.91 2.99 6.38
CA HIS A 13 -7.50 1.59 6.20
C HIS A 13 -6.96 0.93 7.47
N GLU A 14 -7.60 1.20 8.62
CA GLU A 14 -7.12 0.67 9.92
C GLU A 14 -7.01 -0.86 9.94
N HIS A 15 -7.82 -1.52 9.11
CA HIS A 15 -7.89 -2.98 9.01
C HIS A 15 -6.57 -3.57 8.52
N LEU A 16 -5.80 -2.88 7.68
CA LEU A 16 -4.49 -3.35 7.20
C LEU A 16 -3.48 -3.46 8.35
N LEU A 17 -3.51 -2.50 9.27
CA LEU A 17 -2.67 -2.53 10.47
C LEU A 17 -3.06 -3.71 11.38
N VAL A 18 -4.36 -4.00 11.47
CA VAL A 18 -4.90 -5.12 12.25
C VAL A 18 -4.51 -6.46 11.64
N GLU A 19 -4.67 -6.64 10.32
CA GLU A 19 -4.29 -7.87 9.62
C GLU A 19 -2.79 -8.15 9.74
N ARG A 20 -1.96 -7.11 9.63
CA ARG A 20 -0.51 -7.25 9.85
C ARG A 20 -0.19 -7.59 11.30
N ALA A 21 -0.86 -6.97 12.27
CA ALA A 21 -0.70 -7.32 13.67
C ALA A 21 -1.03 -8.80 13.91
N GLN A 22 -2.14 -9.29 13.37
CA GLN A 22 -2.57 -10.68 13.49
C GLN A 22 -1.61 -11.65 12.80
N SER A 23 -1.14 -11.32 11.60
CA SER A 23 -0.17 -12.15 10.84
C SER A 23 1.15 -12.32 11.61
N MET A 24 1.60 -11.29 12.32
CA MET A 24 2.81 -11.33 13.13
C MET A 24 2.60 -11.80 14.58
N GLY A 25 1.35 -12.04 15.01
CA GLY A 25 1.01 -12.37 16.40
C GLY A 25 1.29 -11.21 17.38
N LEU A 26 1.20 -9.98 16.90
CA LEU A 26 1.36 -8.76 17.69
C LEU A 26 0.00 -8.25 18.18
N GLU A 27 0.02 -7.46 19.27
CA GLU A 27 -1.18 -6.76 19.72
C GLU A 27 -1.55 -5.64 18.76
N GLU A 28 -2.78 -5.66 18.26
CA GLU A 28 -3.35 -4.64 17.37
C GLU A 28 -3.19 -3.22 17.94
N GLN A 29 -3.38 -3.08 19.26
CA GLN A 29 -3.19 -1.81 19.96
C GLN A 29 -1.73 -1.33 19.94
N SER A 30 -0.75 -2.24 19.95
CA SER A 30 0.66 -1.88 19.86
C SER A 30 1.02 -1.36 18.47
N VAL A 31 0.50 -1.98 17.41
CA VAL A 31 0.70 -1.54 16.02
C VAL A 31 0.03 -0.18 15.79
N ARG A 32 -1.23 -0.03 16.23
CA ARG A 32 -1.95 1.25 16.16
C ARG A 32 -1.25 2.35 16.93
N ALA A 33 -0.82 2.09 18.16
CA ALA A 33 -0.11 3.07 18.96
C ALA A 33 1.19 3.50 18.30
N ALA A 34 1.95 2.57 17.71
CA ALA A 34 3.17 2.92 16.97
C ALA A 34 2.87 3.82 15.77
N ALA A 35 1.84 3.51 14.98
CA ALA A 35 1.42 4.33 13.85
C ALA A 35 0.99 5.75 14.29
N LEU A 36 0.14 5.86 15.32
CA LEU A 36 -0.30 7.14 15.89
C LEU A 36 0.84 7.98 16.47
N ILE A 37 1.82 7.34 17.14
CA ILE A 37 2.98 8.06 17.68
C ILE A 37 3.83 8.66 16.56
N VAL A 38 3.99 7.94 15.45
CA VAL A 38 4.73 8.43 14.30
C VAL A 38 3.99 9.56 13.59
N ASP A 39 2.66 9.48 13.47
CA ASP A 39 1.85 10.56 12.91
C ASP A 39 1.92 11.84 13.78
N ASP A 40 1.79 11.71 15.11
CA ASP A 40 1.77 12.85 16.04
C ASP A 40 3.16 13.45 16.32
N ARG A 41 4.19 12.60 16.48
CA ARG A 41 5.51 13.00 17.00
C ARG A 41 6.68 12.64 16.09
N GLY A 42 6.44 11.91 15.01
CA GLY A 42 7.46 11.40 14.13
C GLY A 42 8.13 10.10 14.63
N TYR A 43 8.91 9.49 13.73
CA TYR A 43 9.59 8.21 13.98
C TYR A 43 10.53 8.23 15.19
N ASP A 44 11.18 9.36 15.46
CA ASP A 44 12.14 9.52 16.57
C ASP A 44 11.50 9.34 17.97
N ALA A 45 10.18 9.46 18.06
CA ALA A 45 9.44 9.26 19.30
C ALA A 45 9.21 7.78 19.65
N LEU A 46 9.45 6.86 18.72
CA LEU A 46 9.32 5.42 18.97
C LEU A 46 10.47 4.92 19.85
N VAL A 47 10.16 4.04 20.80
CA VAL A 47 11.17 3.48 21.71
C VAL A 47 11.15 1.96 21.75
N GLY A 48 12.35 1.37 21.65
CA GLY A 48 12.61 -0.05 21.88
C GLY A 48 11.75 -0.97 21.00
N ARG A 49 10.78 -1.65 21.63
CA ARG A 49 9.90 -2.61 20.95
C ARG A 49 8.94 -1.94 19.95
N GLN A 50 8.59 -0.66 20.14
CA GLN A 50 7.72 0.06 19.22
C GLN A 50 8.40 0.31 17.87
N ILE A 51 9.71 0.56 17.87
CA ILE A 51 10.51 0.70 16.65
C ILE A 51 10.43 -0.58 15.83
N TRP A 52 10.62 -1.73 16.49
CA TRP A 52 10.56 -3.03 15.83
C TRP A 52 9.16 -3.33 15.26
N VAL A 53 8.11 -3.03 16.05
CA VAL A 53 6.72 -3.19 15.61
C VAL A 53 6.43 -2.30 14.40
N PHE A 54 6.85 -1.04 14.43
CA PHE A 54 6.66 -0.12 13.32
C PHE A 54 7.43 -0.60 12.08
N ASP A 55 8.71 -0.93 12.22
CA ASP A 55 9.59 -1.34 11.12
C ASP A 55 9.14 -2.65 10.45
N ASN A 56 8.48 -3.56 11.20
CA ASN A 56 8.00 -4.82 10.65
C ASN A 56 6.53 -4.82 10.22
N ALA A 57 5.65 -4.08 10.90
CA ALA A 57 4.21 -4.12 10.64
C ALA A 57 3.71 -2.91 9.84
N VAL A 58 4.29 -1.72 10.07
CA VAL A 58 3.77 -0.45 9.54
C VAL A 58 4.60 0.05 8.36
N ARG A 59 5.93 0.03 8.48
CA ARG A 59 6.86 0.40 7.42
C ARG A 59 6.58 -0.29 6.09
N PRO A 60 6.34 -1.62 6.02
CA PRO A 60 6.02 -2.24 4.74
C PRO A 60 4.67 -1.81 4.14
N LEU A 61 3.80 -1.12 4.88
CA LEU A 61 2.58 -0.53 4.36
C LEU A 61 2.78 0.90 3.81
N ILE A 62 3.91 1.54 4.10
CA ILE A 62 4.17 2.94 3.69
C ILE A 62 5.46 3.13 2.91
N GLU A 63 6.34 2.12 2.85
CA GLU A 63 7.63 2.16 2.12
C GLU A 63 7.90 0.87 1.30
N ASP A 64 7.22 -0.26 1.57
CA ASP A 64 7.48 -1.55 0.89
C ASP A 64 6.17 -2.17 0.34
N VAL A 65 5.30 -1.34 -0.22
CA VAL A 65 4.02 -1.82 -0.76
C VAL A 65 4.25 -2.43 -2.13
N SER A 66 4.05 -3.75 -2.21
CA SER A 66 4.15 -4.49 -3.46
C SER A 66 2.99 -4.12 -4.40
N CYS A 67 3.28 -4.00 -5.69
CA CYS A 67 2.26 -3.86 -6.72
C CYS A 67 1.41 -5.14 -6.79
N ASP A 68 0.09 -5.00 -6.85
CA ASP A 68 -0.86 -6.13 -6.97
C ASP A 68 -0.72 -6.86 -8.33
N GLY A 69 -0.06 -6.20 -9.29
CA GLY A 69 0.10 -6.67 -10.66
C GLY A 69 -1.14 -6.37 -11.50
N TYR A 70 -0.91 -6.06 -12.76
CA TYR A 70 -2.01 -5.86 -13.69
C TYR A 70 -2.44 -7.20 -14.29
N GLN A 71 -3.70 -7.58 -14.07
CA GLN A 71 -4.31 -8.69 -14.80
C GLN A 71 -4.89 -8.17 -16.12
N GLY A 72 -4.36 -8.69 -17.23
CA GLY A 72 -4.83 -8.33 -18.57
C GLY A 72 -6.31 -8.64 -18.76
N LEU A 73 -6.99 -7.77 -19.51
CA LEU A 73 -8.41 -7.87 -19.82
C LEU A 73 -8.81 -9.12 -20.61
N PHE A 74 -7.83 -9.78 -21.21
CA PHE A 74 -8.00 -11.03 -21.97
C PHE A 74 -7.70 -12.29 -21.15
N GLY A 75 -7.70 -12.19 -19.82
CA GLY A 75 -7.49 -13.35 -18.94
C GLY A 75 -6.07 -13.91 -18.99
N GLU A 76 -5.10 -13.06 -19.32
CA GLU A 76 -3.68 -13.38 -19.09
C GLU A 76 -3.46 -13.58 -17.59
N ASP A 77 -2.63 -14.57 -17.23
CA ASP A 77 -2.24 -14.86 -15.85
C ASP A 77 -1.84 -13.56 -15.13
N GLN A 78 -2.31 -13.39 -13.89
CA GLN A 78 -1.98 -12.26 -13.04
C GLN A 78 -0.45 -12.20 -12.95
N ASN A 79 0.15 -11.21 -13.61
CA ASN A 79 1.59 -11.12 -13.67
C ASN A 79 2.04 -10.55 -12.32
N GLU A 80 2.53 -11.41 -11.43
CA GLU A 80 3.10 -11.02 -10.14
C GLU A 80 4.16 -9.96 -10.40
N CYS A 81 3.84 -8.71 -10.07
CA CYS A 81 4.71 -7.59 -10.37
C CYS A 81 5.65 -7.40 -9.17
N PRO A 82 6.96 -7.69 -9.30
CA PRO A 82 7.91 -7.53 -8.20
C PRO A 82 8.24 -6.05 -7.94
N ASN A 83 7.54 -5.12 -8.59
CA ASN A 83 7.77 -3.70 -8.46
C ASN A 83 7.12 -3.19 -7.16
N ILE A 84 7.86 -2.36 -6.45
CA ILE A 84 7.42 -1.69 -5.24
C ILE A 84 6.80 -0.36 -5.68
N LEU A 85 5.65 0.00 -5.10
CA LEU A 85 5.03 1.31 -5.32
C LEU A 85 5.90 2.39 -4.68
N GLU A 86 6.11 3.49 -5.41
CA GLU A 86 6.86 4.63 -4.87
C GLU A 86 6.07 5.30 -3.74
N ASP A 87 6.77 5.70 -2.67
CA ASP A 87 6.20 6.32 -1.48
C ASP A 87 5.18 7.44 -1.83
N ASP A 88 5.47 8.27 -2.83
CA ASP A 88 4.66 9.45 -3.20
C ASP A 88 3.28 9.07 -3.76
N ASP A 89 3.19 7.99 -4.55
CA ASP A 89 1.95 7.51 -5.17
C ASP A 89 1.08 6.67 -4.22
N LEU A 90 1.64 6.17 -3.11
CA LEU A 90 0.90 5.33 -2.15
C LEU A 90 -0.37 5.98 -1.63
N VAL A 91 -0.34 7.30 -1.41
CA VAL A 91 -1.50 8.07 -0.95
C VAL A 91 -2.65 7.94 -1.96
N GLU A 92 -2.37 8.16 -3.24
CA GLU A 92 -3.37 8.02 -4.30
C GLU A 92 -3.80 6.56 -4.50
N CYS A 93 -2.90 5.60 -4.33
CA CYS A 93 -3.21 4.17 -4.35
C CYS A 93 -4.20 3.78 -3.24
N TYR A 94 -3.98 4.25 -2.01
CA TYR A 94 -4.88 4.02 -0.88
C TYR A 94 -6.23 4.72 -1.05
N GLN A 95 -6.27 5.90 -1.69
CA GLN A 95 -7.53 6.60 -1.97
C GLN A 95 -8.35 5.96 -3.09
N ASN A 96 -7.69 5.46 -4.14
CA ASN A 96 -8.36 4.88 -5.30
C ASN A 96 -8.49 3.35 -5.23
N GLU A 97 -8.02 2.72 -4.15
CA GLU A 97 -7.93 1.26 -3.99
C GLU A 97 -7.20 0.59 -5.17
N SER A 98 -6.25 1.31 -5.78
CA SER A 98 -5.55 0.88 -6.99
C SER A 98 -4.05 0.80 -6.74
N PHE A 99 -3.60 -0.39 -6.34
CA PHE A 99 -2.20 -0.70 -6.06
C PHE A 99 -1.44 -1.14 -7.32
N LEU A 100 -1.56 -0.35 -8.39
CA LEU A 100 -0.88 -0.60 -9.66
C LEU A 100 0.32 0.32 -9.79
N CYS A 101 1.51 -0.25 -10.01
CA CYS A 101 2.70 0.54 -10.31
C CYS A 101 2.55 1.24 -11.67
N GLU A 102 3.35 2.27 -11.92
CA GLU A 102 3.30 3.08 -13.15
C GLU A 102 3.32 2.20 -14.43
N ALA A 103 4.08 1.11 -14.43
CA ALA A 103 4.13 0.14 -15.53
C ALA A 103 2.80 -0.63 -15.69
N CYS A 104 2.22 -1.10 -14.58
CA CYS A 104 0.93 -1.80 -14.57
C CYS A 104 -0.23 -0.88 -14.93
N GLN A 105 -0.21 0.36 -14.47
CA GLN A 105 -1.18 1.39 -14.81
C GLN A 105 -1.06 1.78 -16.30
N GLY A 106 0.16 1.86 -16.83
CA GLY A 106 0.44 2.04 -18.26
C GLY A 106 -0.13 0.91 -19.13
N ASN A 107 0.01 -0.35 -18.69
CA ASN A 107 -0.61 -1.49 -19.35
C ASN A 107 -2.14 -1.42 -19.29
N ALA A 108 -2.72 -1.11 -18.12
CA ALA A 108 -4.16 -0.97 -17.95
C ALA A 108 -4.76 0.11 -18.85
N ASN A 109 -4.09 1.25 -18.96
CA ASN A 109 -4.53 2.35 -19.81
C ASN A 109 -4.40 2.01 -21.30
N SER A 110 -3.33 1.30 -21.68
CA SER A 110 -3.13 0.82 -23.05
C SER A 110 -4.19 -0.19 -23.47
N ASP A 111 -4.54 -1.13 -22.59
CA ASP A 111 -5.58 -2.13 -22.84
C ASP A 111 -6.98 -1.49 -22.89
N SER A 112 -7.24 -0.52 -22.01
CA SER A 112 -8.46 0.30 -22.04
C SER A 112 -8.61 1.07 -23.37
N ALA A 113 -7.52 1.67 -23.85
CA ALA A 113 -7.50 2.36 -25.14
C ALA A 113 -7.68 1.40 -26.34
N ALA A 114 -7.11 0.20 -26.25
CA ALA A 114 -7.31 -0.86 -27.24
C ALA A 114 -8.78 -1.34 -27.26
N ARG A 115 -9.41 -1.51 -26.09
CA ARG A 115 -10.85 -1.82 -25.98
C ARG A 115 -11.75 -0.73 -26.57
N ASP A 116 -11.47 0.55 -26.27
CA ASP A 116 -12.28 1.66 -26.81
C ASP A 116 -12.18 1.74 -28.35
N SER A 117 -10.99 1.49 -28.88
CA SER A 117 -10.76 1.43 -30.33
C SER A 117 -11.49 0.25 -30.97
N PHE A 118 -11.45 -0.93 -30.34
CA PHE A 118 -12.12 -2.15 -30.84
C PHE A 118 -13.65 -2.07 -30.77
N MET A 119 -14.23 -1.39 -29.76
CA MET A 119 -15.68 -1.21 -29.65
C MET A 119 -16.25 -0.11 -30.57
N ARG A 120 -15.38 0.67 -31.22
CA ARG A 120 -15.76 1.72 -32.18
C ARG A 120 -15.85 1.23 -33.63
N GLU A 121 -15.43 0.00 -33.92
CA GLU A 121 -15.61 -0.70 -35.21
C GLU A 121 -16.92 -1.51 -35.25
#